data_AF-A0A5C5VZP2-F1
#
_entry.id   AF-A0A5C5VZP2-F1
#
_cell.length_a   1.000
_cell.length_b   1.000
_cell.length_c   1.000
_cell.angle_alpha   90.00
_cell.angle_beta   90.00
_cell.angle_gamma   90.00
#
_symmetry.space_group_name_H-M   'P 1'
#
loop_
_entity.id
_entity.type
_entity.pdbx_description
1 polymer ?
#
loop_
_entity_poly.entity_id
_entity_poly.type
_entity_poly.pdbx_seq_one_letter_code
_entity_poly.pdbx_strand_id
1 'polypeptide(L)'
;MRKSVTFGSACLATLLCSAAVAQTPATTAFTFQGRLTDSNNPANGNYDFIFRLFNVSAGGSALASITRNDQPVNSGLFTQSLDFGAANISGNALWLQVEVRPGASVGAYTILPRQPLTAAPYSAFALNVPWTDATDIYSLNSGNVGIGTTNPLAKLHVYGEENTAINDGTLLIHSPGGFLGQLMSFDGDEINAWSHLHINLHATTDVAMCEGGGNVGIGTTASTYRLDVNGRVRVRQNGTSSAGIYFFQDTPNADRGFVGMRNDSQIGFYGNAGASWGFVMDVATGRVGINNTAPAVDLDVNGVARVDILEVVGADLAEKFPVSDAETPKAGMVLMIDADNPGKLCLARGAYNRKVAGVVSGANGLNAGTVLGHLPGCEDAPPVALSGRVWVSCDASERAIDVGDMLTTSDTPGHAMATADHDKAAGAIIGKAMTALARGEKGMVLVLVNLQ
;
A
#
# COMPACT_ATOMS: atom_id res chain seq x y z
N MET A 1 -90.29 16.06 10.06
CA MET A 1 -89.99 14.67 10.45
C MET A 1 -88.56 14.62 10.95
N ARG A 2 -88.32 14.22 12.20
CA ARG A 2 -86.98 14.09 12.79
C ARG A 2 -86.69 12.59 12.99
N LYS A 3 -85.66 12.07 12.32
CA LYS A 3 -85.11 10.72 12.55
C LYS A 3 -83.77 10.91 13.28
N SER A 4 -83.55 10.21 14.38
CA SER A 4 -82.34 10.33 15.19
C SER A 4 -81.84 8.97 15.68
N VAL A 5 -80.52 8.86 15.87
CA VAL A 5 -79.80 7.65 16.28
C VAL A 5 -79.30 7.86 17.72
N THR A 6 -79.39 6.85 18.58
CA THR A 6 -78.88 6.87 19.98
C THR A 6 -78.30 5.49 20.31
N PHE A 7 -77.28 5.38 21.16
CA PHE A 7 -76.54 4.12 21.37
C PHE A 7 -76.73 3.55 22.78
N GLY A 8 -76.76 2.21 22.90
CA GLY A 8 -76.78 1.47 24.17
C GLY A 8 -75.93 0.20 24.05
N SER A 9 -75.03 0.00 25.01
CA SER A 9 -74.02 -1.07 25.06
C SER A 9 -74.50 -2.25 25.91
N ALA A 10 -74.40 -3.48 25.41
CA ALA A 10 -74.40 -4.70 26.23
C ALA A 10 -73.56 -5.79 25.53
N CYS A 11 -72.54 -6.27 26.25
CA CYS A 11 -71.59 -7.29 25.78
C CYS A 11 -71.87 -8.60 26.54
N LEU A 12 -72.16 -9.69 25.82
CA LEU A 12 -72.29 -11.04 26.38
C LEU A 12 -71.23 -11.93 25.72
N ALA A 13 -70.25 -12.36 26.51
CA ALA A 13 -69.11 -13.16 26.06
C ALA A 13 -69.50 -14.64 25.86
N THR A 14 -69.24 -15.17 24.67
CA THR A 14 -69.15 -16.62 24.43
C THR A 14 -67.75 -16.94 23.91
N LEU A 15 -67.07 -17.82 24.64
CA LEU A 15 -65.71 -18.28 24.39
C LEU A 15 -65.76 -19.37 23.32
N LEU A 16 -65.30 -19.06 22.11
CA LEU A 16 -65.07 -20.04 21.04
C LEU A 16 -63.61 -19.95 20.60
N CYS A 17 -62.96 -21.11 20.62
CA CYS A 17 -61.59 -21.35 20.19
C CYS A 17 -61.38 -20.82 18.76
N SER A 18 -60.49 -19.85 18.57
CA SER A 18 -60.14 -19.34 17.24
C SER A 18 -58.74 -19.80 16.85
N ALA A 19 -58.72 -20.63 15.80
CA ALA A 19 -57.53 -20.91 15.00
C ALA A 19 -56.83 -19.61 14.61
N ALA A 20 -55.51 -19.64 14.54
CA ALA A 20 -54.70 -18.53 14.05
C ALA A 20 -55.14 -18.17 12.63
N VAL A 21 -55.91 -17.09 12.50
CA VAL A 21 -56.31 -16.53 11.21
C VAL A 21 -55.10 -15.74 10.70
N ALA A 22 -54.59 -16.14 9.54
CA ALA A 22 -53.62 -15.35 8.80
C ALA A 22 -54.13 -13.91 8.68
N GLN A 23 -53.29 -12.93 9.04
CA GLN A 23 -53.63 -11.52 8.97
C GLN A 23 -53.91 -11.16 7.51
N THR A 24 -55.19 -10.93 7.16
CA THR A 24 -55.54 -10.37 5.86
C THR A 24 -54.92 -8.98 5.75
N PRO A 25 -54.29 -8.63 4.61
CA PRO A 25 -53.72 -7.30 4.42
C PRO A 25 -54.77 -6.23 4.71
N ALA A 26 -54.34 -5.13 5.34
CA ALA A 26 -55.23 -4.04 5.67
C ALA A 26 -55.91 -3.54 4.39
N THR A 27 -57.25 -3.59 4.37
CA THR A 27 -58.07 -3.12 3.24
C THR A 27 -58.58 -1.71 3.52
N THR A 28 -58.97 -0.98 2.48
CA THR A 28 -59.65 0.33 2.62
C THR A 28 -61.12 0.20 3.03
N ALA A 29 -61.66 -1.01 2.99
CA ALA A 29 -62.99 -1.31 3.48
C ALA A 29 -63.09 -1.18 5.00
N PHE A 30 -64.15 -0.53 5.49
CA PHE A 30 -64.49 -0.49 6.91
C PHE A 30 -65.96 -0.82 7.15
N THR A 31 -66.24 -1.33 8.34
CA THR A 31 -67.61 -1.67 8.75
C THR A 31 -68.32 -0.44 9.29
N PHE A 32 -69.42 -0.06 8.66
CA PHE A 32 -70.34 0.96 9.15
C PHE A 32 -71.55 0.29 9.81
N GLN A 33 -71.77 0.58 11.09
CA GLN A 33 -72.93 0.11 11.85
C GLN A 33 -73.80 1.30 12.23
N GLY A 34 -75.09 1.23 11.90
CA GLY A 34 -76.05 2.29 12.18
C GLY A 34 -77.30 1.76 12.87
N ARG A 35 -77.93 2.61 13.68
CA ARG A 35 -79.28 2.38 14.20
C ARG A 35 -80.28 3.35 13.57
N LEU A 36 -81.07 2.91 12.61
CA LEU A 36 -82.13 3.69 11.99
C LEU A 36 -83.41 3.65 12.85
N THR A 37 -83.98 4.82 13.10
CA THR A 37 -85.33 4.96 13.66
C THR A 37 -86.26 5.51 12.59
N ASP A 38 -87.48 4.99 12.55
CA ASP A 38 -88.58 5.54 11.77
C ASP A 38 -89.69 6.00 12.70
N SER A 39 -90.02 7.29 12.66
CA SER A 39 -91.03 7.90 13.55
C SER A 39 -90.82 7.55 15.04
N ASN A 40 -89.57 7.65 15.51
CA ASN A 40 -89.10 7.31 16.88
C ASN A 40 -89.21 5.83 17.29
N ASN A 41 -89.64 4.93 16.38
CA ASN A 41 -89.55 3.48 16.59
C ASN A 41 -88.32 2.91 15.86
N PRO A 42 -87.72 1.81 16.32
CA PRO A 42 -86.68 1.12 15.55
C PRO A 42 -87.23 0.72 14.17
N ALA A 43 -86.53 1.10 13.10
CA ALA A 43 -86.95 0.76 11.74
C ALA A 43 -86.85 -0.75 11.49
N ASN A 44 -87.78 -1.34 10.74
CA ASN A 44 -87.76 -2.77 10.39
C ASN A 44 -88.18 -2.98 8.94
N GLY A 45 -87.41 -3.79 8.20
CA GLY A 45 -87.62 -4.05 6.77
C GLY A 45 -86.46 -3.57 5.90
N ASN A 46 -86.63 -3.59 4.58
CA ASN A 46 -85.60 -3.21 3.62
C ASN A 46 -85.60 -1.69 3.37
N TYR A 47 -84.42 -1.09 3.37
CA TYR A 47 -84.21 0.33 3.11
C TYR A 47 -83.11 0.53 2.06
N ASP A 48 -83.31 1.51 1.17
CA ASP A 48 -82.25 1.94 0.28
C ASP A 48 -81.39 2.97 1.00
N PHE A 49 -80.06 2.81 0.90
CA PHE A 49 -79.07 3.74 1.42
C PHE A 49 -78.16 4.29 0.32
N ILE A 50 -77.80 5.56 0.45
CA ILE A 50 -76.68 6.16 -0.24
C ILE A 50 -75.68 6.66 0.81
N PHE A 51 -74.47 6.16 0.74
CA PHE A 51 -73.35 6.59 1.58
C PHE A 51 -72.44 7.48 0.73
N ARG A 52 -72.25 8.74 1.14
CA ARG A 52 -71.39 9.68 0.43
C ARG A 52 -70.24 10.15 1.32
N LEU A 53 -69.04 10.17 0.75
CA LEU A 53 -67.84 10.65 1.40
C LEU A 53 -67.56 12.11 1.03
N PHE A 54 -67.22 12.94 2.01
CA PHE A 54 -66.89 14.36 1.82
C PHE A 54 -65.59 14.73 2.55
N ASN A 55 -64.92 15.77 2.04
CA ASN A 55 -63.78 16.44 2.69
C ASN A 55 -64.18 17.75 3.40
N VAL A 56 -65.48 17.99 3.62
CA VAL A 56 -65.99 19.14 4.37
C VAL A 56 -67.19 18.75 5.24
N SER A 57 -67.37 19.42 6.38
CA SER A 57 -68.43 19.12 7.36
C SER A 57 -69.84 19.54 6.92
N ALA A 58 -69.97 20.49 6.00
CA ALA A 58 -71.23 20.91 5.37
C ALA A 58 -70.97 21.47 3.96
N GLY A 59 -71.96 21.40 3.06
CA GLY A 59 -71.80 21.84 1.66
C GLY A 59 -70.81 20.97 0.86
N GLY A 60 -70.30 21.47 -0.26
CA GLY A 60 -69.31 20.79 -1.11
C GLY A 60 -69.83 19.58 -1.91
N SER A 61 -68.99 19.09 -2.84
CA SER A 61 -69.27 17.91 -3.67
C SER A 61 -68.79 16.63 -3.00
N ALA A 62 -69.47 15.51 -3.24
CA ALA A 62 -69.05 14.22 -2.71
C ALA A 62 -67.79 13.73 -3.44
N LEU A 63 -66.83 13.21 -2.69
CA LEU A 63 -65.62 12.55 -3.22
C LEU A 63 -65.97 11.19 -3.85
N ALA A 64 -66.84 10.43 -3.18
CA ALA A 64 -67.28 9.12 -3.62
C ALA A 64 -68.67 8.81 -3.07
N SER A 65 -69.37 7.87 -3.71
CA SER A 65 -70.72 7.46 -3.33
C SER A 65 -70.89 5.95 -3.47
N ILE A 66 -71.51 5.32 -2.48
CA ILE A 66 -71.87 3.90 -2.49
C ILE A 66 -73.38 3.80 -2.27
N THR A 67 -74.08 3.22 -3.25
CA THR A 67 -75.52 2.94 -3.12
C THR A 67 -75.73 1.48 -2.75
N ARG A 68 -76.66 1.24 -1.82
CA ARG A 68 -77.09 -0.09 -1.37
C ARG A 68 -78.61 -0.09 -1.36
N ASN A 69 -79.19 -0.80 -2.32
CA ASN A 69 -80.63 -0.98 -2.41
C ASN A 69 -81.06 -2.16 -1.55
N ASP A 70 -82.27 -2.09 -1.01
CA ASP A 70 -82.90 -3.16 -0.23
C ASP A 70 -82.07 -3.68 0.94
N GLN A 71 -81.30 -2.82 1.61
CA GLN A 71 -80.51 -3.22 2.78
C GLN A 71 -81.44 -3.58 3.95
N PRO A 72 -81.34 -4.79 4.51
CA PRO A 72 -82.17 -5.19 5.62
C PRO A 72 -81.79 -4.40 6.88
N VAL A 73 -82.80 -3.80 7.50
CA VAL A 73 -82.72 -3.17 8.81
C VAL A 73 -83.58 -3.98 9.76
N ASN A 74 -82.98 -4.54 10.80
CA ASN A 74 -83.68 -5.36 11.78
C ASN A 74 -83.65 -4.68 13.15
N SER A 75 -84.82 -4.38 13.71
CA SER A 75 -84.95 -3.73 15.02
C SER A 75 -84.11 -2.45 15.11
N GLY A 76 -84.10 -1.69 14.01
CA GLY A 76 -83.34 -0.46 13.81
C GLY A 76 -81.88 -0.68 13.44
N LEU A 77 -81.28 -1.85 13.60
CA LEU A 77 -79.85 -2.05 13.35
C LEU A 77 -79.57 -2.49 11.92
N PHE A 78 -78.49 -1.96 11.35
CA PHE A 78 -77.90 -2.44 10.11
C PHE A 78 -76.38 -2.35 10.16
N THR A 79 -75.73 -3.23 9.40
CA THR A 79 -74.27 -3.25 9.23
C THR A 79 -73.97 -3.27 7.74
N GLN A 80 -73.04 -2.43 7.30
CA GLN A 80 -72.60 -2.36 5.90
C GLN A 80 -71.09 -2.23 5.82
N SER A 81 -70.43 -3.05 5.00
CA SER A 81 -69.04 -2.81 4.60
C SER A 81 -69.00 -1.72 3.53
N LEU A 82 -68.23 -0.66 3.79
CA LEU A 82 -68.05 0.49 2.90
C LEU A 82 -66.59 0.55 2.47
N ASP A 83 -66.36 0.66 1.17
CA ASP A 83 -65.04 0.87 0.58
C ASP A 83 -65.14 1.98 -0.46
N PHE A 84 -64.60 3.15 -0.13
CA PHE A 84 -64.58 4.31 -1.03
C PHE A 84 -63.31 4.34 -1.91
N GLY A 85 -62.44 3.34 -1.79
CA GLY A 85 -61.15 3.25 -2.48
C GLY A 85 -60.05 4.12 -1.85
N ALA A 86 -58.81 3.63 -1.91
CA ALA A 86 -57.63 4.30 -1.32
C ALA A 86 -57.46 5.75 -1.77
N ALA A 87 -57.75 6.06 -3.04
CA ALA A 87 -57.60 7.41 -3.61
C ALA A 87 -58.48 8.48 -2.93
N ASN A 88 -59.59 8.08 -2.29
CA ASN A 88 -60.52 8.99 -1.63
C ASN A 88 -60.27 9.12 -0.12
N ILE A 89 -59.39 8.30 0.45
CA ILE A 89 -58.96 8.38 1.85
C ILE A 89 -57.70 9.25 1.91
N SER A 90 -57.91 10.57 1.86
CA SER A 90 -56.83 11.55 1.99
C SER A 90 -56.50 11.82 3.46
N GLY A 91 -55.25 12.24 3.75
CA GLY A 91 -54.80 12.64 5.09
C GLY A 91 -55.47 13.91 5.64
N ASN A 92 -56.60 14.33 5.07
CA ASN A 92 -57.49 15.41 5.52
C ASN A 92 -58.74 14.85 6.20
N ALA A 93 -59.38 15.62 7.10
CA ALA A 93 -60.62 15.21 7.75
C ALA A 93 -61.71 14.77 6.74
N LEU A 94 -62.40 13.67 7.05
CA LEU A 94 -63.43 13.07 6.20
C LEU A 94 -64.77 12.96 6.93
N TRP A 95 -65.85 13.13 6.18
CA TRP A 95 -67.21 13.06 6.70
C TRP A 95 -68.08 12.13 5.85
N LEU A 96 -68.84 11.26 6.52
CA LEU A 96 -69.80 10.36 5.92
C LEU A 96 -71.21 10.94 6.02
N GLN A 97 -71.87 11.12 4.88
CA GLN A 97 -73.29 11.42 4.80
C GLN A 97 -74.05 10.13 4.48
N VAL A 98 -75.17 9.92 5.18
CA VAL A 98 -76.07 8.81 4.92
C VAL A 98 -77.40 9.37 4.44
N GLU A 99 -77.85 8.93 3.29
CA GLU A 99 -79.18 9.22 2.75
C GLU A 99 -79.98 7.92 2.75
N VAL A 100 -81.23 7.96 3.20
CA VAL A 100 -82.03 6.75 3.41
C VAL A 100 -83.48 6.92 2.98
N ARG A 101 -84.08 5.89 2.39
CA ARG A 101 -85.53 5.77 2.16
C ARG A 101 -86.00 4.33 2.33
N PRO A 102 -87.30 4.07 2.60
CA PRO A 102 -87.83 2.71 2.54
C PRO A 102 -87.58 2.06 1.17
N GLY A 103 -87.22 0.78 1.10
CA GLY A 103 -86.75 0.13 -0.14
C GLY A 103 -87.80 0.09 -1.26
N ALA A 104 -89.08 -0.06 -0.91
CA ALA A 104 -90.18 0.02 -1.89
C ALA A 104 -90.52 1.46 -2.35
N SER A 105 -89.87 2.48 -1.78
CA SER A 105 -90.16 3.89 -2.09
C SER A 105 -89.39 4.35 -3.32
N VAL A 106 -90.10 4.97 -4.26
CA VAL A 106 -89.50 5.72 -5.38
C VAL A 106 -89.29 7.21 -5.07
N GLY A 107 -89.63 7.65 -3.85
CA GLY A 107 -89.48 9.02 -3.39
C GLY A 107 -88.03 9.44 -3.13
N ALA A 108 -87.85 10.71 -2.76
CA ALA A 108 -86.55 11.28 -2.43
C ALA A 108 -85.95 10.64 -1.17
N TYR A 109 -84.62 10.55 -1.11
CA TYR A 109 -83.92 10.09 0.07
C TYR A 109 -83.99 11.13 1.19
N THR A 110 -84.15 10.67 2.42
CA THR A 110 -83.97 11.50 3.62
C THR A 110 -82.48 11.62 3.92
N ILE A 111 -81.98 12.86 3.94
CA ILE A 111 -80.58 13.15 4.24
C ILE A 111 -80.37 13.22 5.75
N LEU A 112 -79.41 12.45 6.27
CA LEU A 112 -78.99 12.50 7.67
C LEU A 112 -77.76 13.43 7.85
N PRO A 113 -77.56 14.02 9.04
CA PRO A 113 -76.37 14.82 9.34
C PRO A 113 -75.06 14.05 9.08
N ARG A 114 -74.05 14.76 8.57
CA ARG A 114 -72.72 14.19 8.34
C ARG A 114 -72.06 13.75 9.63
N GLN A 115 -71.39 12.61 9.59
CA GLN A 115 -70.62 12.07 10.71
C GLN A 115 -69.13 12.08 10.36
N PRO A 116 -68.25 12.58 11.24
CA PRO A 116 -66.81 12.50 11.01
C PRO A 116 -66.38 11.02 11.01
N LEU A 117 -65.52 10.63 10.07
CA LEU A 117 -64.86 9.34 10.13
C LEU A 117 -63.72 9.39 11.16
N THR A 118 -63.65 8.40 12.05
CA THR A 118 -62.66 8.33 13.15
C THR A 118 -61.41 7.54 12.76
N ALA A 119 -60.40 7.50 13.65
CA ALA A 119 -59.07 6.98 13.36
C ALA A 119 -59.01 5.56 12.77
N ALA A 120 -59.95 4.65 13.11
CA ALA A 120 -59.94 3.28 12.59
C ALA A 120 -60.17 3.21 11.07
N PRO A 121 -61.24 3.76 10.47
CA PRO A 121 -61.37 3.88 9.02
C PRO A 121 -60.35 4.83 8.38
N TYR A 122 -59.78 5.77 9.15
CA TYR A 122 -58.78 6.72 8.67
C TYR A 122 -57.36 6.14 8.58
N SER A 123 -57.06 5.08 9.33
CA SER A 123 -55.73 4.45 9.39
C SER A 123 -55.27 3.85 8.05
N ALA A 124 -56.20 3.57 7.13
CA ALA A 124 -55.90 3.15 5.76
C ALA A 124 -55.12 4.20 4.96
N PHE A 125 -55.11 5.48 5.37
CA PHE A 125 -54.22 6.50 4.80
C PHE A 125 -52.74 6.11 4.90
N ALA A 126 -52.33 5.44 6.00
CA ALA A 126 -50.95 5.02 6.21
C ALA A 126 -50.44 3.99 5.17
N LEU A 127 -51.33 3.33 4.41
CA LEU A 127 -50.96 2.41 3.33
C LEU A 127 -50.37 3.14 2.11
N ASN A 128 -50.65 4.43 1.96
CA ASN A 128 -50.36 5.18 0.74
C ASN A 128 -49.42 6.37 0.96
N VAL A 129 -48.87 6.55 2.16
CA VAL A 129 -47.94 7.66 2.45
C VAL A 129 -46.57 7.36 1.85
N PRO A 130 -46.09 8.13 0.84
CA PRO A 130 -44.66 8.20 0.52
C PRO A 130 -43.93 8.71 1.76
N TRP A 131 -42.73 8.21 2.04
CA TRP A 131 -42.07 8.46 3.33
C TRP A 131 -41.83 9.95 3.65
N THR A 132 -41.86 10.84 2.65
CA THR A 132 -42.09 12.30 2.77
C THR A 132 -42.65 12.91 1.48
N ASP A 133 -43.21 14.13 1.55
CA ASP A 133 -43.74 14.92 0.41
C ASP A 133 -42.64 15.65 -0.41
N ALA A 134 -41.39 15.18 -0.40
CA ALA A 134 -40.25 15.85 -1.06
C ALA A 134 -39.16 14.86 -1.53
N THR A 135 -38.06 15.39 -2.08
CA THR A 135 -36.90 14.65 -2.61
C THR A 135 -36.05 13.93 -1.55
N ASP A 136 -36.37 14.08 -0.27
CA ASP A 136 -35.49 13.64 0.82
C ASP A 136 -35.42 12.10 0.93
N ILE A 137 -36.57 11.40 0.91
CA ILE A 137 -36.62 9.93 0.90
C ILE A 137 -37.80 9.47 0.03
N TYR A 138 -37.52 9.00 -1.18
CA TYR A 138 -38.51 8.50 -2.13
C TYR A 138 -38.56 6.97 -2.12
N SER A 139 -39.68 6.41 -1.64
CA SER A 139 -39.98 4.98 -1.76
C SER A 139 -41.23 4.82 -2.60
N LEU A 140 -41.08 4.27 -3.81
CA LEU A 140 -42.19 3.96 -4.74
C LEU A 140 -43.00 2.72 -4.32
N ASN A 141 -42.75 2.13 -3.15
CA ASN A 141 -43.20 0.77 -2.80
C ASN A 141 -42.83 -0.29 -3.86
N SER A 142 -41.89 0.01 -4.76
CA SER A 142 -41.41 -0.87 -5.84
C SER A 142 -40.13 -1.63 -5.48
N GLY A 143 -39.56 -1.39 -4.29
CA GLY A 143 -38.39 -2.09 -3.76
C GLY A 143 -37.07 -1.31 -3.80
N ASN A 144 -37.04 -0.12 -4.40
CA ASN A 144 -35.86 0.75 -4.45
C ASN A 144 -36.07 2.05 -3.64
N VAL A 145 -35.01 2.52 -2.98
CA VAL A 145 -34.98 3.77 -2.22
C VAL A 145 -34.14 4.81 -2.98
N GLY A 146 -34.77 5.93 -3.34
CA GLY A 146 -34.10 7.11 -3.89
C GLY A 146 -33.92 8.19 -2.83
N ILE A 147 -32.73 8.78 -2.71
CA ILE A 147 -32.46 9.99 -1.91
C ILE A 147 -31.98 11.07 -2.87
N GLY A 148 -32.68 12.19 -2.96
CA GLY A 148 -32.41 13.28 -3.90
C GLY A 148 -32.71 12.97 -5.37
N THR A 149 -33.34 11.82 -5.67
CA THR A 149 -33.81 11.43 -7.01
C THR A 149 -35.15 10.71 -6.95
N THR A 150 -36.01 10.96 -7.94
CA THR A 150 -37.32 10.31 -8.09
C THR A 150 -37.28 9.06 -8.98
N ASN A 151 -36.14 8.75 -9.61
CA ASN A 151 -35.97 7.59 -10.48
C ASN A 151 -34.74 6.74 -10.07
N PRO A 152 -34.84 5.93 -8.99
CA PRO A 152 -33.72 5.14 -8.49
C PRO A 152 -33.32 4.01 -9.46
N LEU A 153 -32.05 4.00 -9.89
CA LEU A 153 -31.49 3.00 -10.84
C LEU A 153 -31.01 1.71 -10.15
N ALA A 154 -30.93 1.70 -8.82
CA ALA A 154 -30.54 0.56 -7.99
C ALA A 154 -31.40 0.51 -6.71
N LYS A 155 -31.26 -0.57 -5.92
CA LYS A 155 -32.02 -0.74 -4.65
C LYS A 155 -31.84 0.42 -3.67
N LEU A 156 -30.67 1.04 -3.68
CA LEU A 156 -30.40 2.31 -3.02
C LEU A 156 -29.71 3.21 -4.05
N HIS A 157 -30.32 4.36 -4.37
CA HIS A 157 -29.76 5.37 -5.27
C HIS A 157 -29.77 6.72 -4.55
N VAL A 158 -28.59 7.23 -4.21
CA VAL A 158 -28.41 8.57 -3.62
C VAL A 158 -27.87 9.48 -4.72
N TYR A 159 -28.56 10.58 -5.00
CA TYR A 159 -28.26 11.53 -6.06
C TYR A 159 -28.36 12.96 -5.51
N GLY A 160 -27.45 13.86 -5.85
CA GLY A 160 -27.48 15.27 -5.46
C GLY A 160 -26.94 16.15 -6.59
N GLU A 161 -27.36 17.42 -6.65
CA GLU A 161 -26.79 18.44 -7.55
C GLU A 161 -25.84 19.36 -6.76
N GLU A 162 -24.80 19.90 -7.41
CA GLU A 162 -23.70 20.61 -6.77
C GLU A 162 -24.13 21.72 -5.78
N ASN A 163 -23.41 21.76 -4.65
CA ASN A 163 -23.17 22.93 -3.80
C ASN A 163 -23.96 23.09 -2.47
N THR A 164 -24.13 22.02 -1.70
CA THR A 164 -24.03 22.06 -0.21
C THR A 164 -23.74 20.65 0.35
N ALA A 165 -22.49 20.45 0.79
CA ALA A 165 -21.94 19.24 1.43
C ALA A 165 -21.58 18.04 0.52
N ILE A 166 -20.74 18.32 -0.50
CA ILE A 166 -19.65 17.50 -1.06
C ILE A 166 -20.04 16.22 -1.88
N ASN A 167 -20.41 16.50 -3.15
CA ASN A 167 -20.36 15.85 -4.49
C ASN A 167 -20.64 14.35 -4.83
N ASP A 168 -21.65 14.20 -5.71
CA ASP A 168 -22.05 13.16 -6.69
C ASP A 168 -21.95 11.68 -6.33
N GLY A 169 -23.03 11.22 -5.69
CA GLY A 169 -23.28 9.82 -5.33
C GLY A 169 -22.84 9.45 -3.91
N THR A 170 -22.77 10.40 -2.97
CA THR A 170 -22.20 10.13 -1.65
C THR A 170 -23.07 9.22 -0.79
N LEU A 171 -22.66 7.96 -0.66
CA LEU A 171 -23.03 7.13 0.48
C LEU A 171 -22.18 7.54 1.68
N LEU A 172 -22.71 8.40 2.54
CA LEU A 172 -22.08 8.77 3.81
C LEU A 172 -22.33 7.67 4.85
N ILE A 173 -21.34 6.84 5.13
CA ILE A 173 -21.40 5.86 6.21
C ILE A 173 -20.80 6.49 7.47
N HIS A 174 -21.66 6.90 8.41
CA HIS A 174 -21.23 7.44 9.70
C HIS A 174 -21.63 6.50 10.85
N SER A 175 -20.77 6.38 11.86
CA SER A 175 -21.15 5.81 13.15
C SER A 175 -21.53 6.94 14.10
N PRO A 176 -22.68 6.89 14.79
CA PRO A 176 -23.09 7.96 15.70
C PRO A 176 -22.25 7.91 16.99
N GLY A 177 -21.22 8.75 17.09
CA GLY A 177 -20.38 8.84 18.28
C GLY A 177 -19.18 9.77 18.18
N GLY A 178 -19.42 11.09 18.26
CA GLY A 178 -18.38 12.10 18.48
C GLY A 178 -17.56 12.51 17.24
N PHE A 179 -16.92 13.68 17.32
CA PHE A 179 -16.24 14.40 16.23
C PHE A 179 -14.98 13.72 15.63
N LEU A 180 -14.94 12.38 15.62
CA LEU A 180 -13.87 11.55 15.04
C LEU A 180 -14.42 10.41 14.15
N GLY A 181 -15.66 10.55 13.66
CA GLY A 181 -16.28 9.58 12.74
C GLY A 181 -15.54 9.53 11.40
N GLN A 182 -15.15 8.34 10.96
CA GLN A 182 -14.55 8.08 9.65
C GLN A 182 -15.54 8.46 8.54
N LEU A 183 -15.38 9.65 7.95
CA LEU A 183 -16.03 10.06 6.72
C LEU A 183 -15.29 9.42 5.55
N MET A 184 -15.93 8.45 4.90
CA MET A 184 -15.54 7.95 3.59
C MET A 184 -16.62 8.41 2.61
N SER A 185 -16.24 9.25 1.64
CA SER A 185 -17.10 9.59 0.52
C SER A 185 -16.63 8.83 -0.70
N PHE A 186 -17.60 8.27 -1.42
CA PHE A 186 -17.40 7.71 -2.74
C PHE A 186 -18.06 8.69 -3.69
N ASP A 187 -17.28 9.26 -4.59
CA ASP A 187 -17.80 9.98 -5.75
C ASP A 187 -17.50 9.14 -7.01
N GLY A 188 -17.90 9.65 -8.18
CA GLY A 188 -17.83 8.90 -9.43
C GLY A 188 -16.41 8.50 -9.87
N ASP A 189 -15.36 9.09 -9.30
CA ASP A 189 -13.96 8.92 -9.73
C ASP A 189 -12.93 8.86 -8.59
N GLU A 190 -13.30 9.14 -7.35
CA GLU A 190 -12.46 9.14 -6.16
C GLU A 190 -13.14 8.49 -4.94
N ILE A 191 -12.29 7.89 -4.09
CA ILE A 191 -12.64 7.54 -2.72
C ILE A 191 -11.90 8.52 -1.82
N ASN A 192 -12.63 9.47 -1.24
CA ASN A 192 -12.05 10.51 -0.41
C ASN A 192 -12.28 10.21 1.09
N ALA A 193 -11.24 10.41 1.88
CA ALA A 193 -11.26 10.24 3.33
C ALA A 193 -10.58 11.44 4.01
N TRP A 194 -11.19 11.97 5.07
CA TRP A 194 -10.71 13.20 5.73
C TRP A 194 -9.35 13.08 6.43
N SER A 195 -8.89 11.86 6.73
CA SER A 195 -7.58 11.61 7.33
C SER A 195 -6.83 10.52 6.58
N HIS A 196 -7.21 9.26 6.78
CA HIS A 196 -6.63 8.10 6.13
C HIS A 196 -7.74 7.21 5.56
N LEU A 197 -7.51 6.70 4.35
CA LEU A 197 -8.28 5.57 3.85
C LEU A 197 -7.77 4.29 4.54
N HIS A 198 -8.50 3.86 5.58
CA HIS A 198 -8.22 2.61 6.26
C HIS A 198 -8.85 1.44 5.52
N ILE A 199 -8.05 0.68 4.77
CA ILE A 199 -8.47 -0.60 4.18
C ILE A 199 -8.05 -1.72 5.13
N ASN A 200 -9.03 -2.47 5.63
CA ASN A 200 -8.82 -3.65 6.47
C ASN A 200 -8.07 -3.41 7.81
N LEU A 201 -8.22 -2.23 8.43
CA LEU A 201 -7.49 -1.81 9.63
C LEU A 201 -7.57 -2.76 10.84
N HIS A 202 -8.70 -3.45 11.00
CA HIS A 202 -8.96 -4.32 12.15
C HIS A 202 -9.09 -5.80 11.82
N ALA A 203 -8.69 -6.21 10.60
CA ALA A 203 -8.63 -7.63 10.26
C ALA A 203 -7.19 -8.08 10.03
N THR A 204 -6.99 -9.40 10.11
CA THR A 204 -5.70 -10.05 9.87
C THR A 204 -5.60 -10.67 8.48
N THR A 205 -6.58 -10.40 7.60
CA THR A 205 -6.63 -10.95 6.25
C THR A 205 -5.88 -10.06 5.26
N ASP A 206 -5.54 -10.59 4.09
CA ASP A 206 -4.92 -9.82 3.02
C ASP A 206 -5.91 -8.83 2.41
N VAL A 207 -5.38 -7.71 1.93
CA VAL A 207 -6.11 -6.75 1.10
C VAL A 207 -5.85 -7.08 -0.36
N ALA A 208 -6.82 -7.68 -1.03
CA ALA A 208 -6.75 -7.90 -2.46
C ALA A 208 -7.21 -6.62 -3.19
N MET A 209 -6.26 -5.87 -3.76
CA MET A 209 -6.59 -4.59 -4.43
C MET A 209 -7.00 -4.74 -5.91
N CYS A 210 -6.58 -5.81 -6.59
CA CYS A 210 -6.86 -6.06 -8.02
C CYS A 210 -7.08 -7.55 -8.30
N GLU A 211 -7.89 -8.23 -7.47
CA GLU A 211 -8.21 -9.65 -7.66
C GLU A 211 -9.06 -9.84 -8.92
N GLY A 212 -8.50 -10.51 -9.94
CA GLY A 212 -9.13 -10.67 -11.27
C GLY A 212 -8.33 -10.07 -12.44
N GLY A 213 -7.25 -9.35 -12.16
CA GLY A 213 -6.39 -8.71 -13.16
C GLY A 213 -6.53 -7.19 -13.15
N GLY A 214 -5.41 -6.49 -13.35
CA GLY A 214 -5.30 -5.04 -13.22
C GLY A 214 -3.94 -4.64 -12.65
N ASN A 215 -3.55 -3.38 -12.83
CA ASN A 215 -2.30 -2.83 -12.33
C ASN A 215 -2.61 -1.78 -11.25
N VAL A 216 -1.82 -1.76 -10.17
CA VAL A 216 -1.85 -0.72 -9.14
C VAL A 216 -0.83 0.36 -9.51
N GLY A 217 -1.32 1.51 -9.93
CA GLY A 217 -0.51 2.71 -10.18
C GLY A 217 -0.42 3.60 -8.94
N ILE A 218 0.80 3.99 -8.54
CA ILE A 218 1.02 4.98 -7.47
C ILE A 218 1.71 6.19 -8.10
N GLY A 219 0.98 7.30 -8.20
CA GLY A 219 1.45 8.54 -8.86
C GLY A 219 1.52 8.44 -10.39
N THR A 220 0.82 7.47 -11.00
CA THR A 220 0.74 7.26 -12.45
C THR A 220 -0.63 6.71 -12.85
N THR A 221 -1.09 7.05 -14.04
CA THR A 221 -2.30 6.50 -14.68
C THR A 221 -1.96 5.55 -15.83
N ALA A 222 -0.68 5.42 -16.20
CA ALA A 222 -0.19 4.62 -17.32
C ALA A 222 0.59 3.39 -16.86
N SER A 223 0.06 2.65 -15.89
CA SER A 223 0.75 1.49 -15.30
C SER A 223 0.93 0.35 -16.29
N THR A 224 2.18 -0.05 -16.55
CA THR A 224 2.51 -1.16 -17.47
C THR A 224 2.81 -2.48 -16.75
N TYR A 225 3.08 -2.42 -15.44
CA TYR A 225 3.30 -3.57 -14.57
C TYR A 225 2.28 -3.61 -13.44
N ARG A 226 2.14 -4.78 -12.79
CA ARG A 226 1.16 -5.01 -11.72
C ARG A 226 1.25 -4.03 -10.56
N LEU A 227 2.47 -3.59 -10.23
CA LEU A 227 2.72 -2.47 -9.33
C LEU A 227 3.64 -1.51 -10.07
N ASP A 228 3.15 -0.31 -10.35
CA ASP A 228 3.89 0.73 -11.06
C ASP A 228 3.91 2.00 -10.21
N VAL A 229 5.10 2.42 -9.78
CA VAL A 229 5.28 3.55 -8.87
C VAL A 229 6.09 4.62 -9.58
N ASN A 230 5.48 5.76 -9.85
CA ASN A 230 6.19 6.93 -10.40
C ASN A 230 6.95 7.64 -9.27
N GLY A 231 8.12 7.09 -8.93
CA GLY A 231 8.97 7.59 -7.85
C GLY A 231 9.73 6.46 -7.16
N ARG A 232 10.34 6.78 -6.00
CA ARG A 232 11.08 5.78 -5.20
C ARG A 232 10.15 5.08 -4.23
N VAL A 233 10.19 3.76 -4.22
CA VAL A 233 9.56 2.93 -3.18
C VAL A 233 10.44 2.92 -1.93
N ARG A 234 9.82 3.09 -0.75
CA ARG A 234 10.50 2.92 0.53
C ARG A 234 10.02 1.63 1.20
N VAL A 235 10.89 0.62 1.20
CA VAL A 235 10.71 -0.63 1.96
C VAL A 235 11.30 -0.44 3.35
N ARG A 236 10.53 -0.75 4.40
CA ARG A 236 10.95 -0.63 5.80
C ARG A 236 10.85 -1.98 6.49
N GLN A 237 11.77 -2.23 7.42
CA GLN A 237 11.64 -3.36 8.33
C GLN A 237 10.52 -3.10 9.34
N ASN A 238 9.89 -4.18 9.80
CA ASN A 238 9.00 -4.16 10.95
C ASN A 238 9.50 -5.20 11.96
N GLY A 239 9.99 -4.74 13.12
CA GLY A 239 10.61 -5.61 14.12
C GLY A 239 12.02 -6.09 13.74
N THR A 240 12.32 -7.37 13.99
CA THR A 240 13.66 -7.98 13.85
C THR A 240 13.97 -8.52 12.46
N SER A 241 13.07 -8.38 11.49
CA SER A 241 13.26 -8.88 10.12
C SER A 241 13.90 -7.84 9.22
N SER A 242 14.69 -8.27 8.24
CA SER A 242 15.29 -7.41 7.22
C SER A 242 14.26 -6.69 6.33
N ALA A 243 14.54 -5.44 5.97
CA ALA A 243 13.79 -4.74 4.91
C ALA A 243 14.23 -5.24 3.52
N GLY A 244 13.31 -5.68 2.67
CA GLY A 244 13.64 -6.02 1.29
C GLY A 244 12.51 -6.66 0.50
N ILE A 245 12.87 -7.24 -0.64
CA ILE A 245 11.95 -7.85 -1.61
C ILE A 245 12.37 -9.29 -1.83
N TYR A 246 11.43 -10.22 -1.66
CA TYR A 246 11.59 -11.62 -2.03
C TYR A 246 11.21 -11.87 -3.49
N PHE A 247 11.96 -12.76 -4.13
CA PHE A 247 11.74 -13.21 -5.50
C PHE A 247 11.37 -14.69 -5.50
N PHE A 248 10.10 -14.94 -5.77
CA PHE A 248 9.54 -16.27 -5.95
C PHE A 248 9.78 -16.80 -7.36
N GLN A 249 9.92 -18.12 -7.51
CA GLN A 249 9.91 -18.79 -8.81
C GLN A 249 8.92 -19.94 -8.78
N ASP A 250 8.28 -20.22 -9.92
CA ASP A 250 7.37 -21.36 -10.03
C ASP A 250 8.13 -22.69 -10.06
N THR A 251 9.37 -22.68 -10.55
CA THR A 251 10.24 -23.87 -10.61
C THR A 251 11.63 -23.56 -10.02
N PRO A 252 11.93 -24.05 -8.81
CA PRO A 252 11.06 -24.72 -7.86
C PRO A 252 10.12 -23.71 -7.20
N ASN A 253 8.90 -24.16 -6.86
CA ASN A 253 7.80 -23.41 -6.24
C ASN A 253 8.19 -22.90 -4.83
N ALA A 254 9.06 -21.91 -4.78
CA ALA A 254 9.67 -21.37 -3.57
C ALA A 254 10.29 -19.98 -3.82
N ASP A 255 10.46 -19.22 -2.74
CA ASP A 255 11.31 -18.03 -2.74
C ASP A 255 12.76 -18.42 -3.01
N ARG A 256 13.37 -17.82 -4.04
CA ARG A 256 14.73 -18.15 -4.49
C ARG A 256 15.75 -17.09 -4.12
N GLY A 257 15.34 -15.83 -4.17
CA GLY A 257 16.24 -14.70 -3.96
C GLY A 257 15.61 -13.65 -3.06
N PHE A 258 16.47 -12.89 -2.40
CA PHE A 258 16.11 -11.72 -1.64
C PHE A 258 17.09 -10.59 -1.94
N VAL A 259 16.57 -9.39 -2.15
CA VAL A 259 17.35 -8.15 -2.23
C VAL A 259 16.90 -7.25 -1.09
N GLY A 260 17.83 -6.85 -0.23
CA GLY A 260 17.50 -6.02 0.90
C GLY A 260 18.59 -5.91 1.93
N MET A 261 18.22 -5.39 3.10
CA MET A 261 19.11 -5.24 4.24
C MET A 261 19.47 -6.61 4.80
N ARG A 262 20.74 -6.87 5.07
CA ARG A 262 21.19 -8.03 5.86
C ARG A 262 21.08 -7.76 7.35
N ASN A 263 21.41 -6.53 7.74
CA ASN A 263 21.36 -5.98 9.08
C ASN A 263 21.31 -4.45 8.96
N ASP A 264 21.42 -3.71 10.06
CA ASP A 264 21.32 -2.25 10.08
C ASP A 264 22.39 -1.53 9.24
N SER A 265 23.52 -2.17 8.95
CA SER A 265 24.68 -1.57 8.27
C SER A 265 24.98 -2.17 6.91
N GLN A 266 24.21 -3.17 6.45
CA GLN A 266 24.57 -3.91 5.23
C GLN A 266 23.35 -4.18 4.36
N ILE A 267 23.51 -3.99 3.06
CA ILE A 267 22.54 -4.33 2.01
C ILE A 267 23.17 -5.35 1.07
N GLY A 268 22.37 -6.22 0.43
CA GLY A 268 22.94 -7.17 -0.51
C GLY A 268 21.95 -8.09 -1.20
N PHE A 269 22.50 -9.20 -1.69
CA PHE A 269 21.78 -10.29 -2.35
C PHE A 269 21.92 -11.58 -1.56
N TYR A 270 20.77 -12.16 -1.19
CA TYR A 270 20.67 -13.42 -0.48
C TYR A 270 20.01 -14.48 -1.35
N GLY A 271 20.61 -15.67 -1.42
CA GLY A 271 20.02 -16.82 -2.10
C GLY A 271 19.41 -17.80 -1.10
N ASN A 272 18.12 -18.10 -1.24
CA ASN A 272 17.33 -18.83 -0.24
C ASN A 272 17.44 -20.37 -0.33
N ALA A 273 18.08 -20.90 -1.39
CA ALA A 273 18.19 -22.35 -1.65
C ALA A 273 19.56 -22.92 -1.27
N GLY A 274 20.02 -22.65 -0.03
CA GLY A 274 21.31 -23.11 0.50
C GLY A 274 22.50 -22.20 0.16
N ALA A 275 22.29 -21.16 -0.64
CA ALA A 275 23.20 -20.04 -0.70
C ALA A 275 23.07 -19.18 0.57
N SER A 276 24.02 -18.28 0.77
CA SER A 276 24.00 -17.29 1.86
C SER A 276 23.96 -15.88 1.26
N TRP A 277 24.33 -14.88 2.04
CA TRP A 277 24.65 -13.55 1.52
C TRP A 277 25.89 -13.62 0.64
N GLY A 278 25.67 -13.76 -0.67
CA GLY A 278 26.74 -13.93 -1.66
C GLY A 278 27.36 -12.61 -2.10
N PHE A 279 26.60 -11.52 -2.01
CA PHE A 279 27.05 -10.16 -2.29
C PHE A 279 26.51 -9.24 -1.21
N VAL A 280 27.38 -8.45 -0.59
CA VAL A 280 26.98 -7.42 0.38
C VAL A 280 27.74 -6.12 0.13
N MET A 281 27.12 -5.01 0.49
CA MET A 281 27.76 -3.72 0.61
C MET A 281 27.52 -3.17 2.02
N ASP A 282 28.58 -2.73 2.67
CA ASP A 282 28.49 -1.97 3.91
C ASP A 282 28.03 -0.53 3.59
N VAL A 283 26.93 -0.09 4.18
CA VAL A 283 26.29 1.19 3.82
C VAL A 283 27.01 2.40 4.40
N ALA A 284 27.89 2.21 5.38
CA ALA A 284 28.66 3.29 6.00
C ALA A 284 29.98 3.55 5.26
N THR A 285 30.63 2.48 4.80
CA THR A 285 31.95 2.53 4.15
C THR A 285 31.91 2.39 2.64
N GLY A 286 30.82 1.84 2.08
CA GLY A 286 30.71 1.53 0.65
C GLY A 286 31.45 0.27 0.21
N ARG A 287 32.12 -0.44 1.13
CA ARG A 287 32.90 -1.64 0.82
C ARG A 287 32.00 -2.78 0.38
N VAL A 288 32.42 -3.50 -0.66
CA VAL A 288 31.69 -4.60 -1.27
C VAL A 288 32.39 -5.92 -0.94
N GLY A 289 31.61 -6.88 -0.44
CA GLY A 289 32.05 -8.23 -0.17
C GLY A 289 31.36 -9.25 -1.08
N ILE A 290 32.13 -10.17 -1.65
CA ILE A 290 31.62 -11.33 -2.40
C ILE A 290 32.00 -12.60 -1.65
N ASN A 291 31.00 -13.35 -1.19
CA ASN A 291 31.15 -14.47 -0.24
C ASN A 291 31.93 -14.09 1.04
N ASN A 292 32.04 -12.80 1.33
CA ASN A 292 32.60 -12.23 2.54
C ASN A 292 31.63 -11.19 3.06
N THR A 293 31.13 -11.38 4.27
CA THR A 293 30.15 -10.46 4.86
C THR A 293 30.76 -9.40 5.76
N ALA A 294 32.08 -9.34 5.86
CA ALA A 294 32.84 -8.34 6.60
C ALA A 294 34.02 -7.86 5.74
N PRO A 295 33.76 -7.16 4.61
CA PRO A 295 34.80 -6.74 3.69
C PRO A 295 35.80 -5.80 4.37
N ALA A 296 37.09 -6.18 4.36
CA ALA A 296 38.16 -5.41 4.99
C ALA A 296 38.71 -4.29 4.07
N VAL A 297 38.46 -4.41 2.77
CA VAL A 297 38.88 -3.50 1.70
C VAL A 297 37.70 -3.19 0.78
N ASP A 298 37.87 -2.26 -0.16
CA ASP A 298 36.79 -1.75 -1.02
C ASP A 298 36.07 -2.84 -1.84
N LEU A 299 36.83 -3.83 -2.33
CA LEU A 299 36.30 -5.05 -2.94
C LEU A 299 37.01 -6.26 -2.34
N ASP A 300 36.29 -7.03 -1.52
CA ASP A 300 36.82 -8.18 -0.81
C ASP A 300 36.12 -9.46 -1.30
N VAL A 301 36.83 -10.24 -2.10
CA VAL A 301 36.34 -11.48 -2.70
C VAL A 301 36.93 -12.67 -1.96
N ASN A 302 36.10 -13.37 -1.19
CA ASN A 302 36.47 -14.64 -0.60
C ASN A 302 36.22 -15.77 -1.62
N GLY A 303 37.19 -15.96 -2.52
CA GLY A 303 37.14 -16.95 -3.58
C GLY A 303 38.00 -16.60 -4.78
N VAL A 304 37.69 -17.22 -5.92
CA VAL A 304 38.43 -17.00 -7.19
C VAL A 304 37.67 -16.00 -8.05
N ALA A 305 38.36 -14.95 -8.50
CA ALA A 305 37.87 -14.06 -9.55
C ALA A 305 38.38 -14.52 -10.92
N ARG A 306 37.47 -14.61 -11.90
CA ARG A 306 37.81 -14.82 -13.31
C ARG A 306 37.40 -13.58 -14.09
N VAL A 307 38.35 -12.98 -14.81
CA VAL A 307 38.13 -11.85 -15.71
C VAL A 307 38.85 -12.13 -17.02
N ASP A 308 38.34 -11.61 -18.13
CA ASP A 308 39.01 -11.77 -19.43
C ASP A 308 40.33 -11.00 -19.45
N ILE A 309 40.30 -9.77 -18.95
CA ILE A 309 41.46 -8.89 -18.80
C ILE A 309 41.37 -8.19 -17.44
N LEU A 310 42.44 -8.27 -16.65
CA LEU A 310 42.61 -7.47 -15.43
C LEU A 310 43.53 -6.28 -15.76
N GLU A 311 42.96 -5.08 -15.85
CA GLU A 311 43.73 -3.85 -15.96
C GLU A 311 44.11 -3.34 -14.57
N VAL A 312 45.42 -3.17 -14.34
CA VAL A 312 45.97 -2.67 -13.08
C VAL A 312 46.59 -1.31 -13.33
N VAL A 313 46.13 -0.30 -12.61
CA VAL A 313 46.53 1.10 -12.82
C VAL A 313 47.83 1.50 -12.11
N GLY A 314 48.29 0.70 -11.13
CA GLY A 314 49.57 0.95 -10.48
C GLY A 314 50.77 0.48 -11.30
N ALA A 315 51.97 0.67 -10.77
CA ALA A 315 53.17 0.75 -11.61
C ALA A 315 54.02 -0.54 -11.72
N ASP A 316 53.91 -1.42 -10.75
CA ASP A 316 54.77 -2.60 -10.60
C ASP A 316 54.00 -3.85 -10.14
N LEU A 317 54.72 -4.98 -10.19
CA LEU A 317 54.36 -6.25 -9.57
C LEU A 317 55.26 -6.43 -8.34
N ALA A 318 54.65 -6.42 -7.16
CA ALA A 318 55.32 -6.54 -5.88
C ALA A 318 54.80 -7.74 -5.08
N GLU A 319 55.60 -8.19 -4.11
CA GLU A 319 55.19 -9.19 -3.11
C GLU A 319 55.63 -8.70 -1.72
N LYS A 320 54.88 -9.06 -0.67
CA LYS A 320 55.21 -8.66 0.70
C LYS A 320 56.19 -9.64 1.32
N PHE A 321 57.37 -9.14 1.68
CA PHE A 321 58.41 -9.95 2.34
C PHE A 321 58.70 -9.45 3.76
N PRO A 322 58.77 -10.35 4.77
CA PRO A 322 59.22 -9.97 6.10
C PRO A 322 60.65 -9.45 6.06
N VAL A 323 60.93 -8.42 6.87
CA VAL A 323 62.25 -7.80 6.97
C VAL A 323 62.90 -8.08 8.32
N SER A 324 64.23 -8.23 8.35
CA SER A 324 65.00 -8.45 9.58
C SER A 324 65.62 -7.18 10.18
N ASP A 325 65.66 -6.08 9.42
CA ASP A 325 66.09 -4.78 9.94
C ASP A 325 65.20 -4.32 11.11
N ALA A 326 65.80 -3.61 12.07
CA ALA A 326 65.09 -3.10 13.25
C ALA A 326 64.02 -2.04 12.91
N GLU A 327 64.23 -1.30 11.82
CA GLU A 327 63.26 -0.34 11.29
C GLU A 327 62.74 -0.84 9.94
N THR A 328 61.44 -0.67 9.71
CA THR A 328 60.82 -1.00 8.41
C THR A 328 61.47 -0.15 7.30
N PRO A 329 62.05 -0.78 6.26
CA PRO A 329 62.62 -0.08 5.13
C PRO A 329 61.62 0.85 4.45
N LYS A 330 62.08 2.05 4.07
CA LYS A 330 61.25 3.07 3.42
C LYS A 330 61.08 2.75 1.94
N ALA A 331 59.98 3.25 1.37
CA ALA A 331 59.73 3.15 -0.07
C ALA A 331 60.93 3.67 -0.88
N GLY A 332 61.29 2.93 -1.91
CA GLY A 332 62.43 3.14 -2.78
C GLY A 332 63.76 2.59 -2.27
N MET A 333 63.84 2.06 -1.05
CA MET A 333 65.07 1.39 -0.59
C MET A 333 65.23 0.02 -1.26
N VAL A 334 66.48 -0.30 -1.62
CA VAL A 334 66.86 -1.59 -2.19
C VAL A 334 67.04 -2.62 -1.08
N LEU A 335 66.47 -3.80 -1.25
CA LEU A 335 66.58 -4.93 -0.33
C LEU A 335 67.41 -6.06 -0.92
N MET A 336 68.00 -6.85 -0.03
CA MET A 336 68.72 -8.09 -0.34
C MET A 336 68.20 -9.24 0.52
N ILE A 337 68.42 -10.45 0.05
CA ILE A 337 68.17 -11.69 0.79
C ILE A 337 69.06 -11.70 2.05
N ASP A 338 68.41 -11.87 3.19
CA ASP A 338 69.12 -12.06 4.45
C ASP A 338 69.54 -13.53 4.59
N ALA A 339 70.86 -13.76 4.49
CA ALA A 339 71.42 -15.10 4.60
C ALA A 339 71.35 -15.67 6.03
N ASP A 340 71.28 -14.79 7.04
CA ASP A 340 71.25 -15.17 8.45
C ASP A 340 69.81 -15.39 8.94
N ASN A 341 68.82 -14.87 8.21
CA ASN A 341 67.39 -15.02 8.50
C ASN A 341 66.62 -15.54 7.27
N PRO A 342 66.62 -16.86 7.00
CA PRO A 342 65.98 -17.43 5.83
C PRO A 342 64.52 -17.02 5.65
N GLY A 343 64.16 -16.63 4.42
CA GLY A 343 62.82 -16.15 4.07
C GLY A 343 62.56 -14.67 4.38
N LYS A 344 63.54 -13.96 4.98
CA LYS A 344 63.47 -12.51 5.20
C LYS A 344 64.40 -11.75 4.28
N LEU A 345 64.10 -10.47 4.12
CA LEU A 345 64.96 -9.50 3.44
C LEU A 345 65.57 -8.52 4.44
N CYS A 346 66.66 -7.89 4.04
CA CYS A 346 67.25 -6.76 4.76
C CYS A 346 67.70 -5.67 3.78
N LEU A 347 68.04 -4.48 4.29
CA LEU A 347 68.59 -3.39 3.48
C LEU A 347 69.82 -3.89 2.73
N ALA A 348 69.84 -3.63 1.41
CA ALA A 348 70.97 -3.96 0.57
C ALA A 348 72.22 -3.23 1.05
N ARG A 349 73.33 -3.96 1.17
CA ARG A 349 74.64 -3.44 1.60
C ARG A 349 75.72 -3.99 0.69
N GLY A 350 76.72 -3.17 0.42
CA GLY A 350 77.86 -3.53 -0.42
C GLY A 350 77.56 -3.37 -1.91
N ALA A 351 78.51 -2.77 -2.62
CA ALA A 351 78.48 -2.66 -4.07
C ALA A 351 78.46 -4.05 -4.77
N TYR A 352 77.64 -4.20 -5.82
CA TYR A 352 77.53 -5.43 -6.63
C TYR A 352 77.11 -6.68 -5.83
N ASN A 353 76.19 -6.52 -4.88
CA ASN A 353 75.74 -7.62 -4.05
C ASN A 353 74.71 -8.49 -4.78
N ARG A 354 75.09 -9.74 -5.05
CA ARG A 354 74.26 -10.73 -5.75
C ARG A 354 73.06 -11.24 -4.97
N LYS A 355 72.95 -10.87 -3.69
CA LYS A 355 71.78 -11.17 -2.87
C LYS A 355 70.64 -10.17 -3.08
N VAL A 356 70.78 -9.20 -3.99
CA VAL A 356 69.72 -8.23 -4.25
C VAL A 356 68.39 -8.94 -4.57
N ALA A 357 67.32 -8.49 -3.92
CA ALA A 357 66.01 -9.14 -3.97
C ALA A 357 64.95 -8.26 -4.62
N GLY A 358 65.07 -6.94 -4.47
CA GLY A 358 64.18 -5.97 -5.10
C GLY A 358 64.17 -4.63 -4.40
N VAL A 359 63.14 -3.83 -4.67
CA VAL A 359 63.03 -2.46 -4.16
C VAL A 359 61.69 -2.29 -3.47
N VAL A 360 61.65 -1.62 -2.31
CA VAL A 360 60.37 -1.31 -1.64
C VAL A 360 59.52 -0.39 -2.53
N SER A 361 58.29 -0.80 -2.86
CA SER A 361 57.39 -0.06 -3.76
C SER A 361 56.73 1.16 -3.06
N GLY A 362 56.19 2.09 -3.85
CA GLY A 362 55.37 3.22 -3.34
C GLY A 362 56.08 4.58 -3.22
N ALA A 363 57.35 4.70 -3.65
CA ALA A 363 58.08 5.95 -3.54
C ALA A 363 57.59 7.02 -4.53
N ASN A 364 57.71 8.30 -4.14
CA ASN A 364 57.27 9.47 -4.93
C ASN A 364 55.82 9.40 -5.45
N GLY A 365 54.91 8.76 -4.70
CA GLY A 365 53.50 8.64 -5.07
C GLY A 365 53.21 7.63 -6.19
N LEU A 366 54.22 6.87 -6.63
CA LEU A 366 54.04 5.80 -7.60
C LEU A 366 53.73 4.50 -6.86
N ASN A 367 52.44 4.24 -6.67
CA ASN A 367 51.95 3.09 -5.91
C ASN A 367 52.16 1.76 -6.66
N ALA A 368 52.21 0.69 -5.85
CA ALA A 368 52.28 -0.64 -6.39
C ALA A 368 51.08 -0.95 -7.29
N GLY A 369 51.29 -1.71 -8.35
CA GLY A 369 50.22 -2.17 -9.23
C GLY A 369 49.52 -3.36 -8.63
N THR A 370 50.21 -4.48 -8.61
CA THR A 370 49.75 -5.72 -8.01
C THR A 370 50.64 -6.04 -6.84
N VAL A 371 50.04 -6.30 -5.68
CA VAL A 371 50.75 -6.86 -4.53
C VAL A 371 50.31 -8.31 -4.40
N LEU A 372 51.19 -9.23 -4.77
CA LEU A 372 51.08 -10.63 -4.44
C LEU A 372 51.10 -10.77 -2.91
N GLY A 373 50.46 -11.84 -2.42
CA GLY A 373 50.12 -12.01 -1.01
C GLY A 373 51.30 -11.97 -0.04
N HIS A 374 51.03 -12.39 1.19
CA HIS A 374 52.01 -12.42 2.26
C HIS A 374 51.99 -13.78 2.95
N LEU A 375 53.06 -14.09 3.66
CA LEU A 375 53.03 -15.18 4.63
C LEU A 375 52.07 -14.81 5.78
N PRO A 376 51.41 -15.80 6.42
CA PRO A 376 50.60 -15.55 7.61
C PRO A 376 51.40 -14.83 8.70
N GLY A 377 50.85 -13.75 9.26
CA GLY A 377 51.54 -12.94 10.29
C GLY A 377 52.52 -11.89 9.73
N CYS A 378 52.56 -11.72 8.40
CA CYS A 378 53.37 -10.73 7.69
C CYS A 378 52.50 -9.75 6.89
N GLU A 379 51.27 -9.50 7.34
CA GLU A 379 50.29 -8.62 6.70
C GLU A 379 50.84 -7.19 6.52
N ASP A 380 51.63 -6.72 7.49
CA ASP A 380 52.23 -5.38 7.53
C ASP A 380 53.60 -5.30 6.85
N ALA A 381 54.09 -6.38 6.26
CA ALA A 381 55.37 -6.38 5.56
C ALA A 381 55.38 -5.43 4.35
N PRO A 382 56.52 -4.76 4.07
CA PRO A 382 56.62 -3.84 2.95
C PRO A 382 56.45 -4.58 1.61
N PRO A 383 55.73 -4.01 0.63
CA PRO A 383 55.67 -4.56 -0.72
C PRO A 383 57.00 -4.32 -1.43
N VAL A 384 57.61 -5.37 -1.95
CA VAL A 384 58.89 -5.35 -2.66
C VAL A 384 58.63 -5.62 -4.12
N ALA A 385 58.94 -4.64 -4.97
CA ALA A 385 58.79 -4.72 -6.40
C ALA A 385 59.79 -5.72 -7.00
N LEU A 386 59.25 -6.66 -7.77
CA LEU A 386 60.00 -7.68 -8.50
C LEU A 386 60.17 -7.29 -9.98
N SER A 387 59.20 -6.54 -10.51
CA SER A 387 59.22 -6.05 -11.90
C SER A 387 58.32 -4.83 -12.05
N GLY A 388 58.68 -3.89 -12.93
CA GLY A 388 57.87 -2.72 -13.27
C GLY A 388 58.58 -1.40 -13.01
N ARG A 389 57.83 -0.31 -12.91
CA ARG A 389 58.39 1.05 -12.71
C ARG A 389 58.40 1.40 -11.24
N VAL A 390 59.58 1.68 -10.70
CA VAL A 390 59.78 1.94 -9.27
C VAL A 390 60.76 3.09 -9.09
N TRP A 391 60.49 3.98 -8.13
CA TRP A 391 61.49 4.96 -7.70
C TRP A 391 62.47 4.32 -6.73
N VAL A 392 63.76 4.39 -7.03
CA VAL A 392 64.84 3.72 -6.30
C VAL A 392 65.76 4.77 -5.68
N SER A 393 66.06 4.61 -4.39
CA SER A 393 67.07 5.37 -3.68
C SER A 393 68.43 5.07 -4.29
N CYS A 394 69.10 6.08 -4.80
CA CYS A 394 70.35 5.93 -5.52
C CYS A 394 71.43 6.83 -4.90
N ASP A 395 72.65 6.29 -4.89
CA ASP A 395 73.86 6.99 -4.50
C ASP A 395 74.70 7.22 -5.76
N ALA A 396 74.73 8.48 -6.23
CA ALA A 396 75.51 8.93 -7.36
C ALA A 396 76.76 9.70 -6.92
N SER A 397 77.24 9.49 -5.68
CA SER A 397 78.40 10.21 -5.14
C SER A 397 79.65 10.05 -6.01
N GLU A 398 79.89 8.83 -6.51
CA GLU A 398 81.06 8.49 -7.31
C GLU A 398 80.86 8.71 -8.81
N ARG A 399 79.68 8.40 -9.34
CA ARG A 399 79.33 8.44 -10.76
C ARG A 399 77.88 8.91 -10.93
N ALA A 400 77.63 9.78 -11.90
CA ALA A 400 76.27 10.13 -12.31
C ALA A 400 75.50 8.89 -12.79
N ILE A 401 74.18 8.92 -12.66
CA ILE A 401 73.28 7.92 -13.26
C ILE A 401 72.65 8.59 -14.47
N ASP A 402 72.88 8.04 -15.66
CA ASP A 402 72.25 8.49 -16.89
C ASP A 402 71.05 7.59 -17.27
N VAL A 403 70.12 8.12 -18.07
CA VAL A 403 68.98 7.34 -18.56
C VAL A 403 69.48 6.15 -19.39
N GLY A 404 69.00 4.96 -19.06
CA GLY A 404 69.41 3.70 -19.68
C GLY A 404 70.53 2.96 -18.94
N ASP A 405 71.17 3.59 -17.95
CA ASP A 405 72.20 2.93 -17.14
C ASP A 405 71.64 1.74 -16.38
N MET A 406 72.41 0.66 -16.35
CA MET A 406 72.13 -0.49 -15.48
C MET A 406 72.44 -0.09 -14.04
N LEU A 407 71.55 -0.41 -13.11
CA LEU A 407 71.76 -0.13 -11.69
C LEU A 407 72.02 -1.41 -10.89
N THR A 408 72.91 -1.31 -9.91
CA THR A 408 73.28 -2.36 -8.95
C THR A 408 73.22 -1.80 -7.52
N THR A 409 73.30 -2.65 -6.50
CA THR A 409 73.44 -2.19 -5.10
C THR A 409 74.70 -1.33 -4.91
N SER A 410 74.67 -0.39 -3.96
CA SER A 410 75.82 0.44 -3.57
C SER A 410 76.30 0.12 -2.14
N ASP A 411 77.40 0.76 -1.73
CA ASP A 411 77.90 0.66 -0.35
C ASP A 411 77.02 1.44 0.65
N THR A 412 76.22 2.39 0.17
CA THR A 412 75.23 3.09 1.01
C THR A 412 74.03 2.17 1.24
N PRO A 413 73.69 1.84 2.50
CA PRO A 413 72.60 0.92 2.79
C PRO A 413 71.28 1.31 2.12
N GLY A 414 70.64 0.36 1.46
CA GLY A 414 69.37 0.55 0.76
C GLY A 414 69.45 1.39 -0.51
N HIS A 415 70.64 1.76 -0.99
CA HIS A 415 70.79 2.54 -2.21
C HIS A 415 71.33 1.71 -3.38
N ALA A 416 70.91 2.06 -4.59
CA ALA A 416 71.49 1.61 -5.83
C ALA A 416 72.58 2.57 -6.32
N MET A 417 73.37 2.18 -7.30
CA MET A 417 74.32 3.03 -8.02
C MET A 417 74.42 2.58 -9.49
N ALA A 418 74.95 3.45 -10.36
CA ALA A 418 75.26 3.08 -11.73
C ALA A 418 76.29 1.94 -11.78
N THR A 419 76.04 0.97 -12.65
CA THR A 419 76.97 -0.13 -12.95
C THR A 419 78.17 0.43 -13.71
N ALA A 420 79.36 0.31 -13.12
CA ALA A 420 80.63 0.67 -13.75
C ALA A 420 81.46 -0.57 -14.17
N ASP A 421 81.32 -1.68 -13.44
CA ASP A 421 82.02 -2.95 -13.64
C ASP A 421 81.00 -4.01 -14.10
N HIS A 422 80.93 -4.24 -15.41
CA HIS A 422 79.96 -5.15 -16.00
C HIS A 422 80.24 -6.63 -15.68
N ASP A 423 81.47 -7.00 -15.32
CA ASP A 423 81.83 -8.37 -14.98
C ASP A 423 81.27 -8.77 -13.61
N LYS A 424 81.14 -7.80 -12.69
CA LYS A 424 80.51 -8.00 -11.37
C LYS A 424 78.99 -7.86 -11.39
N ALA A 425 78.45 -7.22 -12.42
CA ALA A 425 77.03 -6.90 -12.51
C ALA A 425 76.13 -8.14 -12.61
N ALA A 426 76.64 -9.24 -13.16
CA ALA A 426 75.88 -10.48 -13.30
C ALA A 426 75.36 -10.98 -11.93
N GLY A 427 74.03 -11.07 -11.81
CA GLY A 427 73.31 -11.45 -10.59
C GLY A 427 73.14 -10.34 -9.55
N ALA A 428 73.59 -9.11 -9.81
CA ALA A 428 73.46 -7.96 -8.89
C ALA A 428 72.66 -6.78 -9.50
N ILE A 429 72.16 -6.95 -10.72
CA ILE A 429 71.36 -5.93 -11.42
C ILE A 429 69.98 -5.79 -10.78
N ILE A 430 69.58 -4.55 -10.53
CA ILE A 430 68.25 -4.17 -10.09
C ILE A 430 67.34 -3.85 -11.29
N GLY A 431 67.88 -3.14 -12.28
CA GLY A 431 67.12 -2.69 -13.43
C GLY A 431 67.84 -1.60 -14.23
N LYS A 432 67.09 -0.87 -15.06
CA LYS A 432 67.59 0.25 -15.88
C LYS A 432 67.00 1.59 -15.46
N ALA A 433 67.85 2.60 -15.36
CA ALA A 433 67.43 3.96 -15.07
C ALA A 433 66.53 4.53 -16.18
N MET A 434 65.44 5.18 -15.78
CA MET A 434 64.51 5.93 -16.62
C MET A 434 64.61 7.44 -16.41
N THR A 435 65.27 7.87 -15.33
CA THR A 435 65.61 9.27 -15.06
C THR A 435 67.09 9.37 -14.69
N ALA A 436 67.68 10.56 -14.81
CA ALA A 436 69.07 10.80 -14.43
C ALA A 436 69.19 11.24 -12.96
N LEU A 437 70.39 11.07 -12.38
CA LEU A 437 70.80 11.66 -11.10
C LEU A 437 72.24 12.17 -11.24
N ALA A 438 72.48 13.43 -10.87
CA ALA A 438 73.78 14.05 -11.08
C ALA A 438 74.85 13.47 -10.15
N ARG A 439 76.11 13.53 -10.61
CA ARG A 439 77.25 13.10 -9.81
C ARG A 439 77.37 13.96 -8.55
N GLY A 440 77.61 13.31 -7.41
CA GLY A 440 77.74 13.96 -6.10
C GLY A 440 76.42 14.03 -5.31
N GLU A 441 75.33 13.49 -5.85
CA GLU A 441 74.01 13.52 -5.21
C GLU A 441 73.57 12.14 -4.70
N LYS A 442 72.71 12.13 -3.69
CA LYS A 442 71.88 10.98 -3.33
C LYS A 442 70.42 11.37 -3.51
N GLY A 443 69.65 10.55 -4.19
CA GLY A 443 68.30 10.91 -4.60
C GLY A 443 67.54 9.73 -5.18
N MET A 444 66.32 9.99 -5.63
CA MET A 444 65.46 8.97 -6.23
C MET A 444 65.64 8.95 -7.75
N VAL A 445 65.82 7.76 -8.31
CA VAL A 445 65.82 7.52 -9.76
C VAL A 445 64.64 6.64 -10.11
N LEU A 446 63.88 6.97 -11.15
CA LEU A 446 62.85 6.08 -11.66
C LEU A 446 63.55 4.97 -12.42
N VAL A 447 63.23 3.71 -12.13
CA VAL A 447 63.90 2.54 -12.67
C VAL A 447 62.86 1.58 -13.21
N LEU A 448 63.15 1.02 -14.39
CA LEU A 448 62.49 -0.18 -14.87
C LEU A 448 63.17 -1.38 -14.19
N VAL A 449 62.56 -1.83 -13.09
CA VAL A 449 63.02 -2.98 -12.32
C VAL A 449 62.69 -4.26 -13.08
N ASN A 450 63.67 -5.14 -13.16
CA ASN A 450 63.54 -6.51 -13.68
C ASN A 450 64.70 -7.31 -13.08
N LEU A 451 64.43 -7.98 -11.96
CA LEU A 451 65.46 -8.77 -11.27
C LEU A 451 65.57 -10.12 -11.98
N GLN A 452 66.78 -10.42 -12.49
CA GLN A 452 67.12 -11.64 -13.21
C GLN A 452 68.06 -12.53 -12.40
#